data_AF-A0A6F8ZJ45-F1
#
_entry.id   AF-A0A6F8ZJ45-F1
#
_cell.length_a   1.000
_cell.length_b   1.000
_cell.length_c   1.000
_cell.angle_alpha   90.00
_cell.angle_beta   90.00
_cell.angle_gamma   90.00
#
_symmetry.space_group_name_H-M   'P 1'
#
loop_
_entity.id
_entity.type
_entity.pdbx_description
1 polymer ?
#
loop_
_entity_poly.entity_id
_entity_poly.type
_entity_poly.pdbx_seq_one_letter_code
_entity_poly.pdbx_strand_id
1 'polypeptide(L)'
;MNAEAEGFRPVYEKILLAWYLHRASWDGQKFRLSLDDCLDWLLTRADRDSLAFLQYQFLGGRSEAFMRFLQSRLAPGQEETALRAALWERQGAPARARLAVALEQGKYPPGNRWWEETGA
;
A
#
# COMPACT_ATOMS: atom_id res chain seq x y z
N MET A 1 -15.81 -17.77 -2.96
CA MET A 1 -14.37 -17.47 -3.16
C MET A 1 -13.61 -18.68 -2.66
N ASN A 2 -12.64 -19.22 -3.43
CA ASN A 2 -11.86 -20.39 -3.01
C ASN A 2 -11.05 -20.07 -1.74
N ALA A 3 -10.95 -21.01 -0.80
CA ALA A 3 -10.24 -20.85 0.48
C ALA A 3 -8.77 -20.40 0.33
N GLU A 4 -8.12 -20.72 -0.79
CA GLU A 4 -6.76 -20.23 -1.11
C GLU A 4 -6.70 -18.71 -1.34
N ALA A 5 -7.77 -18.09 -1.88
CA ALA A 5 -7.82 -16.65 -2.08
C ALA A 5 -7.97 -15.87 -0.75
N GLU A 6 -8.54 -16.51 0.28
CA GLU A 6 -8.60 -15.93 1.63
C GLU A 6 -7.22 -15.94 2.31
N GLY A 7 -6.39 -16.96 2.07
CA GLY A 7 -5.03 -17.03 2.60
C GLY A 7 -4.11 -15.91 2.09
N PHE A 8 -4.34 -15.43 0.86
CA PHE A 8 -3.53 -14.37 0.26
C PHE A 8 -4.07 -12.95 0.48
N ARG A 9 -5.24 -12.81 1.11
CA ARG A 9 -5.86 -11.52 1.38
C ARG A 9 -4.90 -10.51 2.03
N PRO A 10 -4.10 -10.84 3.06
CA PRO A 10 -3.19 -9.87 3.68
C PRO A 10 -2.15 -9.32 2.71
N VAL A 11 -1.65 -10.12 1.76
CA VAL A 11 -0.67 -9.67 0.76
C VAL A 11 -1.30 -8.67 -0.20
N TYR A 12 -2.52 -8.95 -0.67
CA TYR A 12 -3.27 -8.02 -1.52
C TYR A 12 -3.62 -6.71 -0.81
N GLU A 13 -3.98 -6.78 0.46
CA GLU A 13 -4.23 -5.61 1.30
C GLU A 13 -2.98 -4.73 1.42
N LYS A 14 -1.81 -5.33 1.66
CA LYS A 14 -0.51 -4.63 1.71
C LYS A 14 -0.14 -4.02 0.35
N ILE A 15 -0.36 -4.73 -0.75
CA ILE A 15 -0.10 -4.22 -2.12
C ILE A 15 -0.97 -3.00 -2.40
N LEU A 16 -2.28 -3.08 -2.10
CA LEU A 16 -3.19 -1.96 -2.30
C LEU A 16 -2.83 -0.77 -1.40
N LEU A 17 -2.45 -1.03 -0.14
CA LEU A 17 -1.98 0.02 0.76
C LEU A 17 -0.69 0.68 0.26
N ALA A 18 0.25 -0.10 -0.28
CA ALA A 18 1.48 0.44 -0.88
C ALA A 18 1.17 1.41 -2.03
N TRP A 19 0.17 1.07 -2.85
CA TRP A 19 -0.30 1.96 -3.91
C TRP A 19 -0.94 3.24 -3.37
N TYR A 20 -1.76 3.15 -2.33
CA TYR A 20 -2.31 4.35 -1.67
C TYR A 20 -1.22 5.25 -1.07
N LEU A 21 -0.21 4.68 -0.41
CA LEU A 21 0.94 5.42 0.11
C LEU A 21 1.69 6.15 -1.00
N HIS A 22 1.97 5.45 -2.10
CA HIS A 22 2.62 6.05 -3.27
C HIS A 22 1.79 7.22 -3.80
N ARG A 23 0.47 7.04 -3.99
CA ARG A 23 -0.44 8.08 -4.47
C ARG A 23 -0.52 9.28 -3.53
N ALA A 24 -0.61 9.04 -2.22
CA ALA A 24 -0.62 10.07 -1.19
C ALA A 24 0.70 10.86 -1.13
N SER A 25 1.81 10.26 -1.59
CA SER A 25 3.11 10.92 -1.62
C SER A 25 3.29 11.94 -2.75
N TRP A 26 2.28 12.13 -3.61
CA TRP A 26 2.28 13.14 -4.66
C TRP A 26 2.11 14.55 -4.07
N ASP A 27 3.03 15.46 -4.38
CA ASP A 27 2.99 16.84 -3.88
C ASP A 27 2.49 17.88 -4.89
N GLY A 28 1.91 17.43 -6.01
CA GLY A 28 1.55 18.30 -7.13
C GLY A 28 2.59 18.31 -8.25
N GLN A 29 3.84 17.90 -7.97
CA GLN A 29 4.92 17.90 -8.96
C GLN A 29 5.60 16.54 -9.11
N LYS A 30 5.82 15.81 -8.01
CA LYS A 30 6.45 14.49 -8.03
C LYS A 30 5.94 13.59 -6.91
N PHE A 31 6.16 12.30 -7.07
CA PHE A 31 6.02 11.34 -5.99
C PHE A 31 7.24 11.39 -5.07
N ARG A 32 7.01 11.45 -3.76
CA ARG A 32 8.07 11.40 -2.74
C ARG A 32 8.48 9.98 -2.38
N LEU A 33 7.61 9.01 -2.64
CA LEU A 33 7.87 7.59 -2.51
C LEU A 33 7.71 6.90 -3.86
N SER A 34 8.65 6.04 -4.22
CA SER A 34 8.38 5.09 -5.29
C SER A 34 7.41 4.02 -4.79
N LEU A 35 6.65 3.40 -5.69
CA LEU A 35 5.80 2.26 -5.33
C LEU A 35 6.62 1.10 -4.76
N ASP A 36 7.85 0.91 -5.26
CA ASP A 36 8.75 -0.15 -4.78
C ASP A 36 9.20 0.11 -3.33
N ASP A 37 9.48 1.37 -2.95
CA ASP A 37 9.75 1.73 -1.54
C ASP A 37 8.57 1.36 -0.64
N CYS A 38 7.34 1.69 -1.06
CA CYS A 38 6.14 1.38 -0.30
C CYS A 38 5.94 -0.15 -0.12
N LEU A 39 6.23 -0.93 -1.18
CA LEU A 39 6.18 -2.39 -1.11
C LEU A 39 7.29 -2.95 -0.21
N ASP A 40 8.49 -2.37 -0.23
CA ASP A 40 9.61 -2.75 0.65
C ASP A 40 9.31 -2.46 2.13
N TRP A 41 8.48 -1.46 2.40
CA TRP A 41 8.06 -1.14 3.76
C TRP A 41 6.99 -2.10 4.28
N LEU A 42 6.08 -2.54 3.42
CA LEU A 42 4.90 -3.30 3.82
C LEU A 42 5.03 -4.82 3.64
N LEU A 43 5.75 -5.28 2.62
CA LEU A 43 5.88 -6.69 2.29
C LEU A 43 7.12 -7.31 2.94
N THR A 44 6.89 -8.36 3.73
CA THR A 44 7.93 -9.25 4.23
C THR A 44 8.49 -10.14 3.11
N ARG A 45 9.58 -10.85 3.40
CA ARG A 45 10.11 -11.88 2.50
C ARG A 45 9.06 -12.95 2.15
N ALA A 46 8.32 -13.44 3.16
CA ALA A 46 7.29 -14.45 2.94
C ALA A 46 6.14 -13.92 2.05
N ASP A 47 5.77 -12.63 2.19
CA ASP A 47 4.78 -12.03 1.30
C ASP A 47 5.26 -12.01 -0.16
N ARG A 48 6.56 -11.75 -0.38
CA ARG A 48 7.18 -11.71 -1.72
C ARG A 48 7.32 -13.09 -2.36
N ASP A 49 7.47 -14.12 -1.55
CA ASP A 49 7.53 -15.51 -2.03
C ASP A 49 6.11 -16.09 -2.29
N SER A 50 5.05 -15.32 -2.03
CA SER A 50 3.66 -15.77 -2.20
C SER A 50 3.15 -15.69 -3.64
N LEU A 51 2.17 -16.54 -3.95
CA LEU A 51 1.48 -16.50 -5.24
C LEU A 51 0.80 -15.15 -5.51
N ALA A 52 0.28 -14.48 -4.49
CA ALA A 52 -0.31 -13.15 -4.64
C ALA A 52 0.69 -12.11 -5.15
N PHE A 53 1.94 -12.16 -4.65
CA PHE A 53 2.96 -11.24 -5.14
C PHE A 53 3.40 -11.58 -6.57
N LEU A 54 3.46 -12.87 -6.92
CA LEU A 54 3.68 -13.28 -8.31
C LEU A 54 2.55 -12.78 -9.24
N GLN A 55 1.29 -12.87 -8.81
CA GLN A 55 0.16 -12.32 -9.56
C GLN A 55 0.29 -10.81 -9.76
N TYR A 56 0.70 -10.07 -8.71
CA TYR A 56 1.05 -8.66 -8.85
C TYR A 56 2.17 -8.43 -9.88
N GLN A 57 3.26 -9.20 -9.85
CA GLN A 57 4.36 -9.00 -10.78
C GLN A 57 3.99 -9.29 -12.24
N PHE A 58 3.27 -10.39 -12.50
CA PHE A 58 3.01 -10.86 -13.86
C PHE A 58 1.72 -10.33 -14.49
N LEU A 59 0.74 -9.90 -13.69
CA LEU A 59 -0.57 -9.43 -14.20
C LEU A 59 -0.67 -7.90 -14.26
N GLY A 60 0.47 -7.22 -14.43
CA GLY A 60 0.50 -5.76 -14.52
C GLY A 60 0.09 -5.09 -13.21
N GLY A 61 0.57 -5.60 -12.07
CA GLY A 61 0.20 -5.12 -10.73
C GLY A 61 0.57 -3.68 -10.44
N ARG A 62 1.36 -3.02 -11.29
CA ARG A 62 1.61 -1.57 -11.20
C ARG A 62 0.51 -0.72 -11.86
N SER A 63 -0.45 -1.35 -12.55
CA SER A 63 -1.51 -0.65 -13.28
C SER A 63 -2.67 -0.22 -12.38
N GLU A 64 -3.30 0.89 -12.74
CA GLU A 64 -4.52 1.35 -12.06
C GLU A 64 -5.67 0.35 -12.20
N ALA A 65 -5.76 -0.34 -13.34
CA ALA A 65 -6.77 -1.38 -13.56
C ALA A 65 -6.65 -2.53 -12.56
N PHE A 66 -5.42 -2.96 -12.25
CA PHE A 66 -5.18 -3.99 -11.25
C PHE A 66 -5.54 -3.51 -9.83
N MET A 67 -5.23 -2.26 -9.49
CA MET A 67 -5.58 -1.69 -8.18
C MET A 67 -7.09 -1.56 -7.99
N ARG A 68 -7.81 -1.10 -9.03
CA ARG A 68 -9.27 -1.08 -9.03
C ARG A 68 -9.86 -2.48 -8.93
N PHE A 69 -9.26 -3.47 -9.60
CA PHE A 69 -9.64 -4.86 -9.44
C PHE A 69 -9.46 -5.33 -7.98
N LEU A 70 -8.30 -5.08 -7.37
CA LEU A 70 -8.06 -5.43 -5.96
C LEU A 70 -9.05 -4.74 -5.02
N GLN A 71 -9.30 -3.44 -5.18
CA GLN A 71 -10.30 -2.71 -4.40
C GLN A 71 -11.67 -3.37 -4.49
N SER A 72 -12.14 -3.67 -5.72
CA SER A 72 -13.44 -4.30 -5.93
C SER A 72 -13.56 -5.69 -5.29
N ARG A 73 -12.43 -6.41 -5.15
CA ARG A 73 -12.36 -7.75 -4.54
C ARG A 73 -12.26 -7.72 -3.03
N LEU A 74 -11.45 -6.81 -2.49
CA LEU A 74 -11.17 -6.72 -1.06
C LEU A 74 -12.34 -6.10 -0.31
N ALA A 75 -12.99 -5.10 -0.90
CA ALA A 75 -14.13 -4.41 -0.30
C ALA A 75 -15.12 -3.93 -1.37
N PRO A 76 -15.96 -4.83 -1.89
CA PRO A 76 -16.99 -4.49 -2.87
C PRO A 76 -17.93 -3.40 -2.32
N GLY A 77 -18.09 -2.30 -3.04
CA GLY A 77 -19.01 -1.21 -2.67
C GLY A 77 -18.53 -0.31 -1.53
N GLN A 78 -17.32 -0.49 -1.02
CA GLN A 78 -16.75 0.41 -0.02
C GLN A 78 -16.11 1.63 -0.69
N GLU A 79 -16.35 2.80 -0.09
CA GLU A 79 -15.70 4.07 -0.47
C GLU A 79 -14.18 3.95 -0.32
N GLU A 80 -13.42 4.48 -1.28
CA GLU A 80 -11.95 4.36 -1.30
C GLU A 80 -11.33 4.90 -0.02
N THR A 81 -11.84 6.04 0.47
CA THR A 81 -11.33 6.70 1.67
C THR A 81 -11.47 5.81 2.90
N ALA A 82 -12.62 5.16 3.05
CA ALA A 82 -12.89 4.25 4.17
C ALA A 82 -12.05 2.97 4.07
N LEU A 83 -11.87 2.43 2.86
CA LEU A 83 -11.02 1.26 2.64
C LEU A 83 -9.55 1.57 2.98
N ARG A 84 -9.04 2.72 2.52
CA ARG A 84 -7.67 3.17 2.79
C ARG A 84 -7.41 3.27 4.29
N ALA A 85 -8.29 3.94 5.04
CA ALA A 85 -8.17 4.05 6.49
C ALA A 85 -8.19 2.68 7.18
N ALA A 86 -9.10 1.77 6.76
CA ALA A 86 -9.17 0.42 7.32
C ALA A 86 -7.92 -0.42 7.01
N LEU A 87 -7.31 -0.26 5.84
CA LEU A 87 -6.06 -0.91 5.48
C LEU A 87 -4.89 -0.34 6.29
N TRP A 88 -4.84 0.97 6.46
CA TRP A 88 -3.80 1.63 7.25
C TRP A 88 -3.80 1.16 8.70
N GLU A 89 -4.97 1.04 9.33
CA GLU A 89 -5.06 0.54 10.70
C GLU A 89 -4.62 -0.93 10.83
N ARG A 90 -4.92 -1.78 9.83
CA ARG A 90 -4.61 -3.21 9.90
C ARG A 90 -3.18 -3.55 9.47
N GLN A 91 -2.66 -2.87 8.44
CA GLN A 91 -1.42 -3.24 7.75
C GLN A 91 -0.36 -2.12 7.79
N GLY A 92 -0.67 -0.92 8.30
CA GLY A 92 0.20 0.25 8.21
C GLY A 92 1.36 0.28 9.21
N ALA A 93 1.36 -0.55 10.25
CA ALA A 93 2.39 -0.51 11.30
C ALA A 93 3.84 -0.58 10.77
N PRO A 94 4.20 -1.46 9.82
CA PRO A 94 5.53 -1.46 9.21
C PRO A 94 5.87 -0.15 8.49
N ALA A 95 4.93 0.41 7.73
CA ALA A 95 5.12 1.68 7.03
C ALA A 95 5.28 2.86 8.01
N ARG A 96 4.52 2.90 9.11
CA ARG A 96 4.68 3.90 10.19
C ARG A 96 6.09 3.90 10.76
N ALA A 97 6.62 2.71 11.05
CA ALA A 97 7.99 2.57 11.56
C ALA A 97 9.04 3.07 10.56
N ARG A 98 8.88 2.77 9.27
CA ARG A 98 9.80 3.23 8.21
C ARG A 98 9.70 4.73 7.95
N LEU A 99 8.49 5.30 8.00
CA LEU A 99 8.27 6.74 7.90
C LEU A 99 8.96 7.48 9.05
N ALA A 100 8.81 7.01 10.28
CA ALA A 100 9.46 7.62 11.45
C ALA A 100 10.99 7.70 11.26
N VAL A 101 11.63 6.60 10.86
CA VAL A 101 13.06 6.55 10.58
C VAL A 101 13.46 7.50 9.44
N ALA A 102 12.66 7.55 8.36
CA ALA A 102 12.95 8.42 7.24
C ALA A 102 12.84 9.92 7.60
N LEU A 103 11.92 10.27 8.51
CA LEU A 103 11.77 11.63 9.03
C LEU A 103 12.94 12.03 9.92
N GLU A 104 13.39 11.14 10.81
CA GLU A 104 14.58 11.36 11.64
C GLU A 104 15.85 11.57 10.78
N GLN A 105 15.93 10.87 9.64
CA GLN A 105 17.01 11.02 8.67
C GLN A 105 16.91 12.28 7.81
N GLY A 106 15.86 13.11 7.99
CA GLY A 106 15.64 14.31 7.19
C GLY A 106 15.32 14.03 5.72
N LYS A 107 14.91 12.80 5.36
CA LYS A 107 14.55 12.45 3.98
C LYS A 107 13.32 13.20 3.50
N TYR A 108 12.47 13.66 4.42
CA TYR A 108 11.29 14.47 4.12
C TYR A 108 11.27 15.75 4.96
N PRO A 109 10.88 16.90 4.37
CA PRO A 109 10.89 18.17 5.09
C PRO A 109 9.89 18.16 6.26
N PRO A 110 10.29 18.68 7.44
CA PRO A 110 9.41 18.80 8.59
C PRO A 110 8.23 19.71 8.26
N GLY A 111 7.00 19.24 8.55
CA GLY A 111 5.75 19.96 8.26
C GLY A 111 4.93 19.38 7.11
N ASN A 112 5.49 18.46 6.31
CA ASN A 112 4.72 17.77 5.29
C ASN A 112 4.23 16.42 5.81
N ARG A 113 3.00 16.38 6.35
CA ARG A 113 2.38 15.20 6.96
C ARG A 113 1.30 14.58 6.07
N TRP A 114 1.59 14.46 4.78
CA TRP A 114 0.67 13.91 3.77
C TRP A 114 0.11 12.52 4.14
N TRP A 115 0.81 11.74 4.97
CA TRP A 115 0.31 10.47 5.52
C TRP A 115 -0.82 10.68 6.55
N GLU A 116 -0.69 11.65 7.48
CA GLU A 116 -1.73 11.95 8.49
C GLU A 116 -3.05 12.42 7.87
N GLU A 117 -2.99 13.22 6.79
CA GLU A 117 -4.18 13.76 6.11
C GLU A 117 -4.90 12.71 5.27
N THR A 118 -4.18 11.68 4.82
CA THR A 118 -4.75 10.65 3.95
C THR A 118 -5.29 9.46 4.73
N GLY A 119 -5.07 9.37 6.05
CA GLY A 119 -5.35 8.12 6.77
C GLY A 119 -4.55 6.96 6.18
N ALA A 120 -3.37 7.29 5.64
CA ALA A 120 -2.32 6.38 5.22
C ALA A 120 -1.05 6.70 6.01
#